data_AF-A0A1Q4XRP0-F1
#
_entry.id   AF-A0A1Q4XRP0-F1
#
_cell.length_a   1.000
_cell.length_b   1.000
_cell.length_c   1.000
_cell.angle_alpha   90.00
_cell.angle_beta   90.00
_cell.angle_gamma   90.00
#
_symmetry.space_group_name_H-M   'P 1'
#
loop_
_entity.id
_entity.type
_entity.pdbx_description
1 polymer ?
#
loop_
_entity_poly.entity_id
_entity_poly.type
_entity_poly.pdbx_seq_one_letter_code
_entity_poly.pdbx_strand_id
1 'polypeptide(L)'
;MNLIGRLTAALLAGALTLTLSAATGTSAPTTSTTLVDAQSALDEDRKYIVETTADMIKSTGTDPVTFDECDRKHDGTEPPFWFKNKYNVCRGTDLEVEYYVLENGQLKYVGSSFYLRTFIGVAQDGDNKIAFGVRLIHSHDFLTTHKDTTYLSFQVACENSDPTRQSDCSMTPAFEEKSVRQWEQVGPAGVWFTANLTTTSVPPDKYAAEKRGFFTFKLITTAVPPTGVPATQHGPTEKIRCDEADYVSGSKCVFENVISSLSLDADDPTYGESARFIRDAQVDITLTKPGIAGKKVPGRWVQGGEPLRRFYSKYDTQNDQKGSRDKVRRTCQIYWGVDYTINEHGELRQCDEYPFASTYENAARVNEDSALSYAVRPINALHNETAGQIYGAWLTRDHILDGDPFYVIIR
;
A
#
# COMPACT_ATOMS: atom_id res chain seq x y z
N MET A 1 32.99 -61.13 55.91
CA MET A 1 31.87 -60.21 56.20
C MET A 1 31.08 -60.07 54.90
N ASN A 2 30.15 -61.00 54.69
CA ASN A 2 28.69 -60.80 54.76
C ASN A 2 28.17 -60.04 53.52
N LEU A 3 27.21 -60.51 52.72
CA LEU A 3 26.30 -61.65 52.81
C LEU A 3 25.67 -61.83 51.40
N ILE A 4 25.50 -63.09 50.95
CA ILE A 4 24.30 -63.74 50.36
C ILE A 4 23.49 -62.96 49.27
N GLY A 5 23.10 -63.51 48.12
CA GLY A 5 22.89 -64.92 47.81
C GLY A 5 22.55 -65.21 46.33
N ARG A 6 22.54 -66.51 46.06
CA ARG A 6 22.30 -67.21 44.79
C ARG A 6 20.83 -67.11 44.34
N LEU A 7 20.58 -67.22 43.03
CA LEU A 7 19.74 -68.30 42.48
C LEU A 7 19.96 -68.51 40.97
N THR A 8 19.91 -69.77 40.58
CA THR A 8 20.10 -70.41 39.27
C THR A 8 18.80 -70.56 38.47
N ALA A 9 18.91 -70.67 37.14
CA ALA A 9 18.14 -71.52 36.18
C ALA A 9 17.93 -70.75 34.86
N ALA A 10 18.53 -71.13 33.73
CA ALA A 10 18.30 -72.28 32.84
C ALA A 10 17.28 -71.99 31.71
N LEU A 11 17.78 -72.17 30.48
CA LEU A 11 17.17 -72.33 29.15
C LEU A 11 15.64 -72.20 28.99
N LEU A 12 15.22 -71.50 27.93
CA LEU A 12 14.40 -72.11 26.88
C LEU A 12 14.47 -71.31 25.57
N ALA A 13 14.70 -72.03 24.48
CA ALA A 13 14.64 -71.54 23.11
C ALA A 13 13.19 -71.30 22.69
N GLY A 14 12.94 -70.17 22.02
CA GLY A 14 11.66 -69.86 21.39
C GLY A 14 11.90 -69.16 20.06
N ALA A 15 11.85 -69.92 18.97
CA ALA A 15 11.87 -69.40 17.62
C ALA A 15 10.59 -68.59 17.38
N LEU A 16 10.73 -67.27 17.20
CA LEU A 16 9.64 -66.39 16.84
C LEU A 16 9.58 -66.29 15.31
N THR A 17 8.56 -66.88 14.73
CA THR A 17 8.15 -66.76 13.34
C THR A 17 7.83 -65.30 13.01
N LEU A 18 8.63 -64.69 12.13
CA LEU A 18 8.31 -63.40 11.51
C LEU A 18 7.15 -63.63 10.52
N THR A 19 5.95 -63.19 10.85
CA THR A 19 4.86 -63.06 9.89
C THR A 19 5.11 -61.82 9.03
N LEU A 20 5.48 -62.06 7.78
CA LEU A 20 5.56 -61.03 6.74
C LEU A 20 4.12 -60.67 6.31
N SER A 21 3.51 -59.67 6.95
CA SER A 21 2.32 -59.03 6.40
C SER A 21 2.75 -58.04 5.33
N ALA A 22 2.68 -58.46 4.07
CA ALA A 22 2.75 -57.57 2.92
C ALA A 22 1.48 -56.70 2.90
N ALA A 23 1.55 -55.54 3.57
CA ALA A 23 0.61 -54.46 3.32
C ALA A 23 0.99 -53.81 1.99
N THR A 24 0.40 -54.28 0.90
CA THR A 24 0.38 -53.56 -0.38
C THR A 24 -0.52 -52.34 -0.23
N GLY A 25 -0.02 -51.32 0.45
CA GLY A 25 -0.57 -49.97 0.39
C GLY A 25 -0.16 -49.37 -0.94
N THR A 26 -0.95 -49.59 -2.00
CA THR A 26 -0.89 -48.80 -3.22
C THR A 26 -1.33 -47.38 -2.87
N SER A 27 -0.38 -46.55 -2.45
CA SER A 27 -0.55 -45.09 -2.47
C SER A 27 -0.86 -44.69 -3.91
N ALA A 28 -2.08 -44.19 -4.14
CA ALA A 28 -2.45 -43.62 -5.42
C ALA A 28 -1.43 -42.53 -5.80
N PRO A 29 -0.86 -42.56 -7.02
CA PRO A 29 0.15 -41.60 -7.41
C PRO A 29 -0.49 -40.22 -7.54
N THR A 30 -0.01 -39.29 -6.71
CA THR A 30 -0.35 -37.88 -6.77
C THR A 30 0.34 -37.26 -7.99
N THR A 31 -0.45 -36.79 -8.92
CA THR A 31 -0.05 -36.01 -10.10
C THR A 31 0.45 -34.61 -9.68
N SER A 32 0.95 -33.70 -10.54
CA SER A 32 1.30 -32.32 -10.16
C SER A 32 1.32 -31.41 -11.39
N THR A 33 0.83 -30.19 -11.26
CA THR A 33 1.18 -29.06 -12.13
C THR A 33 2.14 -28.16 -11.37
N THR A 34 2.94 -27.38 -12.07
CA THR A 34 3.79 -26.34 -11.49
C THR A 34 3.41 -25.00 -12.11
N LEU A 35 3.31 -23.98 -11.26
CA LEU A 35 3.24 -22.58 -11.67
C LEU A 35 4.60 -22.01 -11.32
N VAL A 36 5.33 -21.53 -12.33
CA VAL A 36 6.65 -20.93 -12.14
C VAL A 36 6.53 -19.44 -12.39
N ASP A 37 6.56 -18.67 -11.30
CA ASP A 37 6.96 -17.25 -11.32
C ASP A 37 8.41 -17.19 -10.79
N ALA A 38 9.19 -16.23 -11.28
CA ALA A 38 10.50 -15.91 -10.73
C ALA A 38 10.32 -15.40 -9.29
N GLN A 39 10.46 -16.32 -8.34
CA GLN A 39 10.29 -16.10 -6.91
C GLN A 39 11.19 -14.96 -6.40
N SER A 40 10.65 -13.74 -6.32
CA SER A 40 11.30 -12.66 -5.59
C SER A 40 10.66 -12.53 -4.22
N ALA A 41 11.49 -12.67 -3.18
CA ALA A 41 11.15 -12.28 -1.83
C ALA A 41 10.90 -10.75 -1.85
N LEU A 42 9.64 -10.35 -2.04
CA LEU A 42 9.27 -8.95 -1.99
C LEU A 42 9.16 -8.54 -0.52
N ASP A 43 9.98 -7.56 -0.18
CA ASP A 43 10.10 -6.92 1.12
C ASP A 43 8.74 -6.31 1.52
N GLU A 44 8.08 -6.87 2.54
CA GLU A 44 6.71 -6.52 2.97
C GLU A 44 6.55 -5.08 3.50
N ASP A 45 7.67 -4.34 3.61
CA ASP A 45 7.74 -2.97 4.16
C ASP A 45 8.07 -1.88 3.12
N ARG A 46 8.04 -2.17 1.81
CA ARG A 46 8.26 -1.14 0.78
C ARG A 46 7.20 -0.04 0.86
N LYS A 47 7.66 1.21 0.98
CA LYS A 47 6.83 2.41 0.88
C LYS A 47 7.01 3.08 -0.48
N TYR A 48 5.90 3.43 -1.10
CA TYR A 48 5.83 4.10 -2.39
C TYR A 48 5.43 5.55 -2.20
N ILE A 49 6.00 6.45 -3.00
CA ILE A 49 5.60 7.85 -3.03
C ILE A 49 4.85 8.11 -4.32
N VAL A 50 3.66 8.69 -4.20
CA VAL A 50 2.91 9.24 -5.34
C VAL A 50 2.78 10.74 -5.14
N GLU A 51 3.21 11.50 -6.14
CA GLU A 51 3.10 12.96 -6.15
C GLU A 51 1.73 13.40 -6.62
N THR A 52 1.06 14.24 -5.82
CA THR A 52 -0.18 14.91 -6.20
C THR A 52 0.08 16.39 -6.42
N THR A 53 -0.10 16.86 -7.65
CA THR A 53 0.09 18.28 -8.00
C THR A 53 -1.16 19.13 -7.73
N ALA A 54 -0.99 20.45 -7.68
CA ALA A 54 -2.08 21.43 -7.60
C ALA A 54 -3.21 21.19 -8.62
N ASP A 55 -2.85 20.83 -9.86
CA ASP A 55 -3.82 20.58 -10.92
C ASP A 55 -4.53 19.22 -10.78
N MET A 56 -3.81 18.19 -10.32
CA MET A 56 -4.42 16.89 -10.03
C MET A 56 -5.50 17.02 -8.95
N ILE A 57 -5.28 17.86 -7.93
CA ILE A 57 -6.26 18.08 -6.86
C ILE A 57 -7.61 18.53 -7.43
N LYS A 58 -7.66 19.29 -8.52
CA LYS A 58 -8.92 19.73 -9.13
C LYS A 58 -9.70 18.59 -9.79
N SER A 59 -9.02 17.51 -10.17
CA SER A 59 -9.56 16.34 -10.89
C SER A 59 -9.55 15.04 -10.08
N THR A 60 -9.17 15.07 -8.80
CA THR A 60 -9.10 13.87 -7.93
C THR A 60 -10.50 13.31 -7.66
N GLY A 61 -11.03 12.55 -8.62
CA GLY A 61 -11.68 11.28 -8.32
C GLY A 61 -10.63 10.19 -8.18
N THR A 62 -11.05 8.95 -8.01
CA THR A 62 -10.15 7.80 -7.97
C THR A 62 -9.21 7.72 -9.17
N ASP A 63 -9.55 8.27 -10.35
CA ASP A 63 -8.79 8.10 -11.60
C ASP A 63 -8.33 6.64 -11.80
N PRO A 64 -9.30 5.74 -12.08
CA PRO A 64 -9.06 4.30 -12.10
C PRO A 64 -7.87 3.93 -12.99
N VAL A 65 -7.02 3.03 -12.51
CA VAL A 65 -6.04 2.38 -13.37
C VAL A 65 -6.76 1.45 -14.34
N THR A 66 -6.35 1.50 -15.61
CA THR A 66 -6.81 0.58 -16.64
C THR A 66 -5.82 -0.57 -16.84
N PHE A 67 -6.29 -1.70 -17.34
CA PHE A 67 -5.39 -2.78 -17.70
C PHE A 67 -4.34 -2.36 -18.74
N ASP A 68 -4.71 -1.54 -19.74
CA ASP A 68 -3.75 -1.11 -20.77
C ASP A 68 -2.68 -0.16 -20.22
N GLU A 69 -3.01 0.69 -19.25
CA GLU A 69 -1.98 1.46 -18.52
C GLU A 69 -1.06 0.51 -17.77
N CYS A 70 -1.62 -0.52 -17.12
CA CYS A 70 -0.84 -1.47 -16.33
C CYS A 70 0.10 -2.32 -17.19
N ASP A 71 -0.36 -2.84 -18.32
CA ASP A 71 0.46 -3.66 -19.22
C ASP A 71 1.68 -2.89 -19.72
N ARG A 72 1.53 -1.59 -19.99
CA ARG A 72 2.65 -0.72 -20.41
C ARG A 72 3.68 -0.49 -19.32
N LYS A 73 3.37 -0.83 -18.06
CA LYS A 73 4.32 -0.78 -16.93
C LYS A 73 5.08 -2.07 -16.73
N HIS A 74 4.66 -3.16 -17.37
CA HIS A 74 5.43 -4.40 -17.36
C HIS A 74 6.62 -4.27 -18.31
N ASP A 75 7.82 -4.55 -17.80
CA ASP A 75 9.09 -4.40 -18.51
C ASP A 75 9.83 -5.72 -18.74
N GLY A 76 9.13 -6.86 -18.59
CA GLY A 76 9.72 -8.20 -18.67
C GLY A 76 10.42 -8.67 -17.39
N THR A 77 10.34 -7.89 -16.30
CA THR A 77 10.71 -8.34 -14.96
C THR A 77 9.46 -8.64 -14.13
N GLU A 78 9.64 -9.16 -12.91
CA GLU A 78 8.57 -9.21 -11.91
C GLU A 78 8.63 -7.99 -11.00
N PRO A 79 8.11 -6.83 -11.42
CA PRO A 79 8.18 -5.65 -10.59
C PRO A 79 7.31 -5.81 -9.34
N PRO A 80 7.61 -5.04 -8.28
CA PRO A 80 6.62 -4.75 -7.25
C PRO A 80 5.37 -4.13 -7.88
N PHE A 81 4.31 -4.00 -7.08
CA PHE A 81 3.15 -3.23 -7.51
C PHE A 81 3.52 -1.81 -7.95
N TRP A 82 2.91 -1.38 -9.06
CA TRP A 82 2.90 0.01 -9.48
C TRP A 82 1.63 0.69 -8.97
N PHE A 83 1.80 1.87 -8.38
CA PHE A 83 0.70 2.69 -7.89
C PHE A 83 0.52 3.89 -8.81
N LYS A 84 -0.67 4.02 -9.42
CA LYS A 84 -1.03 5.21 -10.20
C LYS A 84 -1.28 6.39 -9.26
N ASN A 85 -1.96 6.10 -8.16
CA ASN A 85 -2.22 7.00 -7.05
C ASN A 85 -2.53 6.15 -5.79
N LYS A 86 -2.92 6.80 -4.68
CA LYS A 86 -3.24 6.12 -3.42
C LYS A 86 -4.48 5.22 -3.47
N TYR A 87 -5.29 5.33 -4.53
CA TYR A 87 -6.53 4.59 -4.74
C TYR A 87 -6.39 3.46 -5.76
N ASN A 88 -5.25 3.35 -6.45
CA ASN A 88 -5.08 2.45 -7.59
C ASN A 88 -3.73 1.78 -7.63
N VAL A 89 -3.76 0.47 -7.81
CA VAL A 89 -2.59 -0.39 -7.87
C VAL A 89 -2.67 -1.35 -9.04
N CYS A 90 -1.50 -1.76 -9.54
CA CYS A 90 -1.38 -2.61 -10.72
C CYS A 90 -0.11 -3.47 -10.65
N ARG A 91 -0.15 -4.69 -11.18
CA ARG A 91 1.01 -5.56 -11.38
C ARG A 91 0.82 -6.41 -12.65
N GLY A 92 1.81 -6.37 -13.54
CA GLY A 92 1.94 -7.30 -14.66
C GLY A 92 2.98 -8.38 -14.33
N THR A 93 2.69 -9.63 -14.64
CA THR A 93 3.58 -10.77 -14.38
C THR A 93 3.47 -11.79 -15.50
N ASP A 94 4.59 -12.37 -15.93
CA ASP A 94 4.59 -13.47 -16.88
C ASP A 94 4.11 -14.74 -16.20
N LEU A 95 3.12 -15.42 -16.77
CA LEU A 95 2.53 -16.65 -16.26
C LEU A 95 2.81 -17.78 -17.26
N GLU A 96 3.53 -18.80 -16.81
CA GLU A 96 3.66 -20.08 -17.51
C GLU A 96 2.64 -21.10 -16.98
N VAL A 97 1.89 -21.71 -17.89
CA VAL A 97 1.02 -22.85 -17.59
C VAL A 97 1.58 -24.09 -18.28
N GLU A 98 2.18 -24.98 -17.50
CA GLU A 98 2.72 -26.25 -17.98
C GLU A 98 1.62 -27.34 -18.07
N TYR A 99 1.71 -28.18 -19.10
CA TYR A 99 0.81 -29.30 -19.35
C TYR A 99 1.52 -30.63 -19.19
N TYR A 100 0.89 -31.53 -18.45
CA TYR A 100 1.38 -32.89 -18.21
C TYR A 100 0.30 -33.92 -18.53
N VAL A 101 0.73 -35.08 -19.05
CA VAL A 101 -0.12 -36.27 -19.20
C VAL A 101 0.49 -37.42 -18.42
N LEU A 102 -0.38 -38.33 -17.96
CA LEU A 102 0.04 -39.55 -17.30
C LEU A 102 0.30 -40.64 -18.35
N GLU A 103 1.57 -40.97 -18.58
CA GLU A 103 1.99 -42.09 -19.43
C GLU A 103 2.68 -43.15 -18.56
N ASN A 104 2.16 -44.39 -18.56
CA ASN A 104 2.70 -45.50 -17.76
C ASN A 104 2.88 -45.19 -16.26
N GLY A 105 1.99 -44.37 -15.70
CA GLY A 105 2.06 -43.95 -14.29
C GLY A 105 3.11 -42.87 -13.99
N GLN A 106 3.79 -42.32 -15.00
CA GLN A 106 4.72 -41.19 -14.86
C GLN A 106 4.15 -39.94 -15.53
N LEU A 107 4.41 -38.79 -14.91
CA LEU A 107 4.08 -37.51 -15.51
C LEU A 107 5.07 -37.16 -16.61
N LYS A 108 4.53 -36.90 -17.79
CA LYS A 108 5.31 -36.45 -18.93
C LYS A 108 4.85 -35.07 -19.32
N TYR A 109 5.80 -34.15 -19.35
CA TYR A 109 5.61 -32.80 -19.88
C TYR A 109 5.27 -32.90 -21.37
N VAL A 110 4.20 -32.22 -21.78
CA VAL A 110 3.70 -32.22 -23.16
C VAL A 110 3.55 -30.82 -23.75
N GLY A 111 3.84 -29.76 -22.98
CA GLY A 111 3.91 -28.40 -23.50
C GLY A 111 3.65 -27.35 -22.43
N SER A 112 3.72 -26.08 -22.82
CA SER A 112 3.39 -24.92 -22.00
C SER A 112 2.65 -23.87 -22.83
N SER A 113 1.92 -23.00 -22.14
CA SER A 113 1.42 -21.75 -22.69
C SER A 113 1.86 -20.59 -21.82
N PHE A 114 2.24 -19.47 -22.44
CA PHE A 114 2.79 -18.30 -21.78
C PHE A 114 1.84 -17.12 -21.93
N TYR A 115 1.63 -16.38 -20.84
CA TYR A 115 0.71 -15.25 -20.77
C TYR A 115 1.33 -14.07 -20.03
N LEU A 116 0.99 -12.85 -20.44
CA LEU A 116 1.06 -11.71 -19.51
C LEU A 116 -0.20 -11.72 -18.65
N ARG A 117 -0.03 -11.89 -17.34
CA ARG A 117 -1.09 -11.77 -16.32
C ARG A 117 -1.05 -10.38 -15.70
N THR A 118 -2.13 -9.64 -15.88
CA THR A 118 -2.29 -8.30 -15.33
C THR A 118 -3.31 -8.34 -14.20
N PHE A 119 -2.89 -7.84 -13.04
CA PHE A 119 -3.72 -7.70 -11.85
C PHE A 119 -3.83 -6.22 -11.47
N ILE A 120 -5.04 -5.71 -11.31
CA ILE A 120 -5.30 -4.32 -10.91
C ILE A 120 -6.23 -4.27 -9.71
N GLY A 121 -6.08 -3.24 -8.88
CA GLY A 121 -6.97 -2.93 -7.76
C GLY A 121 -7.37 -1.46 -7.81
N VAL A 122 -8.67 -1.20 -7.76
CA VAL A 122 -9.29 0.12 -7.89
C VAL A 122 -10.23 0.36 -6.72
N ALA A 123 -9.85 1.25 -5.81
CA ALA A 123 -10.73 1.70 -4.75
C ALA A 123 -11.91 2.48 -5.32
N GLN A 124 -13.12 2.22 -4.84
CA GLN A 124 -14.35 2.80 -5.40
C GLN A 124 -14.71 4.11 -4.68
N ASP A 125 -15.06 5.15 -5.44
CA ASP A 125 -15.40 6.46 -4.88
C ASP A 125 -16.62 6.39 -3.94
N GLY A 126 -16.50 7.01 -2.75
CA GLY A 126 -17.57 7.10 -1.75
C GLY A 126 -17.89 5.80 -0.99
N ASP A 127 -17.35 4.66 -1.43
CA ASP A 127 -17.69 3.33 -0.93
C ASP A 127 -16.51 2.68 -0.19
N ASN A 128 -16.82 1.79 0.76
CA ASN A 128 -15.86 0.85 1.35
C ASN A 128 -15.69 -0.38 0.45
N LYS A 129 -15.38 -0.16 -0.83
CA LYS A 129 -15.28 -1.24 -1.83
C LYS A 129 -14.05 -1.08 -2.69
N ILE A 130 -13.52 -2.21 -3.11
CA ILE A 130 -12.39 -2.27 -4.05
C ILE A 130 -12.73 -3.28 -5.15
N ALA A 131 -12.56 -2.84 -6.39
CA ALA A 131 -12.67 -3.71 -7.54
C ALA A 131 -11.28 -4.20 -7.93
N PHE A 132 -11.12 -5.50 -8.01
CA PHE A 132 -9.91 -6.16 -8.47
C PHE A 132 -10.13 -6.77 -9.85
N GLY A 133 -9.27 -6.44 -10.80
CA GLY A 133 -9.35 -6.96 -12.16
C GLY A 133 -8.21 -7.93 -12.45
N VAL A 134 -8.50 -9.03 -13.14
CA VAL A 134 -7.48 -9.95 -13.70
C VAL A 134 -7.66 -10.05 -15.21
N ARG A 135 -6.58 -9.87 -15.96
CA ARG A 135 -6.53 -10.08 -17.41
C ARG A 135 -5.38 -10.99 -17.78
N LEU A 136 -5.61 -11.86 -18.77
CA LEU A 136 -4.59 -12.67 -19.40
C LEU A 136 -4.45 -12.27 -20.87
N ILE A 137 -3.23 -12.01 -21.31
CA ILE A 137 -2.87 -11.80 -22.70
C ILE A 137 -1.98 -12.94 -23.13
N HIS A 138 -2.43 -13.72 -24.11
CA HIS A 138 -1.64 -14.80 -24.69
C HIS A 138 -0.38 -14.25 -25.37
N SER A 139 0.77 -14.86 -25.05
CA SER A 139 2.06 -14.52 -25.66
C SER A 139 2.42 -15.54 -26.73
N HIS A 140 2.67 -16.78 -26.31
CA HIS A 140 3.05 -17.87 -27.21
C HIS A 140 2.84 -19.23 -26.54
N ASP A 141 3.00 -20.29 -27.34
CA ASP A 141 2.85 -21.68 -26.93
C ASP A 141 4.13 -22.47 -27.22
N PHE A 142 4.35 -23.53 -26.42
CA PHE A 142 5.36 -24.54 -26.68
C PHE A 142 4.71 -25.94 -26.63
N LEU A 143 4.69 -26.66 -27.76
CA LEU A 143 4.19 -28.05 -27.90
C LEU A 143 2.72 -28.33 -27.50
N THR A 144 1.89 -27.31 -27.21
CA THR A 144 0.60 -27.52 -26.52
C THR A 144 -0.55 -28.08 -27.37
N THR A 145 -1.28 -29.05 -26.80
CA THR A 145 -2.59 -29.54 -27.30
C THR A 145 -3.66 -29.64 -26.20
N HIS A 146 -3.41 -29.13 -24.98
CA HIS A 146 -4.21 -29.42 -23.78
C HIS A 146 -4.86 -28.21 -23.10
N LYS A 147 -4.94 -27.07 -23.79
CA LYS A 147 -5.57 -25.84 -23.29
C LYS A 147 -7.03 -26.00 -22.87
N ASP A 148 -7.74 -26.96 -23.45
CA ASP A 148 -9.15 -27.23 -23.15
C ASP A 148 -9.36 -28.02 -21.86
N THR A 149 -8.33 -28.72 -21.40
CA THR A 149 -8.47 -29.72 -20.34
C THR A 149 -7.83 -29.27 -19.04
N THR A 150 -6.85 -28.36 -19.08
CA THR A 150 -6.33 -27.70 -17.88
C THR A 150 -7.17 -26.47 -17.54
N TYR A 151 -7.59 -26.38 -16.28
CA TYR A 151 -8.31 -25.24 -15.74
C TYR A 151 -7.37 -24.32 -14.99
N LEU A 152 -7.65 -23.03 -15.09
CA LEU A 152 -6.97 -21.98 -14.34
C LEU A 152 -8.01 -21.24 -13.52
N SER A 153 -7.71 -21.04 -12.25
CA SER A 153 -8.55 -20.34 -11.30
C SER A 153 -7.81 -19.14 -10.72
N PHE A 154 -8.52 -18.02 -10.62
CA PHE A 154 -8.07 -16.82 -9.94
C PHE A 154 -8.96 -16.53 -8.74
N GLN A 155 -8.34 -16.30 -7.60
CA GLN A 155 -8.98 -15.87 -6.37
C GLN A 155 -8.22 -14.65 -5.83
N VAL A 156 -8.94 -13.64 -5.38
CA VAL A 156 -8.32 -12.57 -4.59
C VAL A 156 -8.55 -12.91 -3.13
N ALA A 157 -7.47 -13.28 -2.42
CA ALA A 157 -7.53 -13.42 -0.97
C ALA A 157 -7.63 -12.03 -0.36
N CYS A 158 -8.46 -11.90 0.66
CA CYS A 158 -8.69 -10.65 1.36
C CYS A 158 -8.94 -10.94 2.84
N GLU A 159 -8.10 -10.42 3.72
CA GLU A 159 -8.05 -10.79 5.13
C GLU A 159 -7.93 -9.55 6.01
N ASN A 160 -8.48 -9.61 7.24
CA ASN A 160 -8.23 -8.57 8.24
C ASN A 160 -6.77 -8.67 8.71
N SER A 161 -6.06 -7.55 8.67
CA SER A 161 -4.65 -7.49 9.06
C SER A 161 -4.42 -6.84 10.43
N ASP A 162 -5.48 -6.41 11.11
CA ASP A 162 -5.38 -5.87 12.47
C ASP A 162 -6.19 -6.72 13.46
N PRO A 163 -5.52 -7.50 14.34
CA PRO A 163 -6.22 -8.37 15.29
C PRO A 163 -6.96 -7.61 16.39
N THR A 164 -6.72 -6.31 16.55
CA THR A 164 -7.41 -5.46 17.54
C THR A 164 -8.74 -4.90 17.03
N ARG A 165 -8.97 -4.98 15.73
CA ARG A 165 -10.19 -4.51 15.06
C ARG A 165 -10.93 -5.70 14.48
N GLN A 166 -12.26 -5.73 14.61
CA GLN A 166 -13.04 -6.68 13.80
C GLN A 166 -13.37 -6.00 12.49
N SER A 167 -12.70 -6.47 11.43
CA SER A 167 -12.97 -6.06 10.07
C SER A 167 -13.30 -7.29 9.23
N ASP A 168 -14.33 -7.20 8.41
CA ASP A 168 -14.78 -8.26 7.52
C ASP A 168 -14.47 -7.87 6.08
N CYS A 169 -13.96 -8.83 5.32
CA CYS A 169 -13.81 -8.72 3.87
C CYS A 169 -14.62 -9.80 3.17
N SER A 170 -15.52 -9.39 2.28
CA SER A 170 -16.30 -10.30 1.46
C SER A 170 -16.01 -10.08 -0.03
N MET A 171 -15.56 -11.15 -0.69
CA MET A 171 -15.23 -11.16 -2.11
C MET A 171 -16.40 -11.68 -2.94
N THR A 172 -16.71 -11.00 -4.04
CA THR A 172 -17.71 -11.46 -5.02
C THR A 172 -17.22 -11.22 -6.45
N PRO A 173 -17.13 -12.28 -7.29
CA PRO A 173 -17.19 -13.69 -6.91
C PRO A 173 -16.05 -14.07 -5.95
N ALA A 174 -16.15 -15.23 -5.31
CA ALA A 174 -15.08 -15.72 -4.42
C ALA A 174 -13.83 -16.15 -5.20
N PHE A 175 -14.04 -16.75 -6.38
CA PHE A 175 -13.01 -17.10 -7.35
C PHE A 175 -13.65 -17.24 -8.74
N GLU A 176 -12.84 -17.21 -9.78
CA GLU A 176 -13.25 -17.49 -11.16
C GLU A 176 -12.39 -18.61 -11.72
N GLU A 177 -13.01 -19.68 -12.22
CA GLU A 177 -12.33 -20.83 -12.82
C GLU A 177 -12.83 -21.06 -14.25
N LYS A 178 -11.90 -21.25 -15.18
CA LYS A 178 -12.17 -21.54 -16.60
C LYS A 178 -11.06 -22.41 -17.16
N SER A 179 -11.30 -23.12 -18.26
CA SER A 179 -10.20 -23.76 -19.00
C SER A 179 -9.23 -22.71 -19.54
N VAL A 180 -7.98 -23.08 -19.78
CA VAL A 180 -7.00 -22.15 -20.35
C VAL A 180 -7.49 -21.57 -21.68
N ARG A 181 -8.15 -22.38 -22.53
CA ARG A 181 -8.75 -21.87 -23.78
C ARG A 181 -9.87 -20.85 -23.51
N GLN A 182 -10.70 -21.07 -22.50
CA GLN A 182 -11.77 -20.13 -22.17
C GLN A 182 -11.23 -18.79 -21.64
N TRP A 183 -10.09 -18.80 -20.93
CA TRP A 183 -9.42 -17.57 -20.52
C TRP A 183 -8.94 -16.72 -21.70
N GLU A 184 -8.43 -17.35 -22.76
CA GLU A 184 -8.06 -16.66 -24.01
C GLU A 184 -9.26 -15.97 -24.68
N GLN A 185 -10.48 -16.44 -24.40
CA GLN A 185 -11.73 -15.89 -24.96
C GLN A 185 -12.34 -14.76 -24.13
N VAL A 186 -11.88 -14.52 -22.89
CA VAL A 186 -12.36 -13.40 -22.04
C VAL A 186 -12.05 -12.05 -22.71
N GLY A 187 -10.91 -11.98 -23.39
CA GLY A 187 -10.51 -10.80 -24.14
C GLY A 187 -10.08 -9.62 -23.25
N PRO A 188 -10.09 -8.38 -23.79
CA PRO A 188 -9.41 -7.24 -23.19
C PRO A 188 -10.07 -6.70 -21.91
N ALA A 189 -11.32 -7.07 -21.64
CA ALA A 189 -12.07 -6.60 -20.47
C ALA A 189 -11.65 -7.27 -19.15
N GLY A 190 -11.00 -8.44 -19.23
CA GLY A 190 -10.65 -9.24 -18.05
C GLY A 190 -11.86 -9.74 -17.27
N VAL A 191 -11.59 -10.29 -16.09
CA VAL A 191 -12.58 -10.61 -15.06
C VAL A 191 -12.42 -9.67 -13.87
N TRP A 192 -13.52 -9.45 -13.15
CA TRP A 192 -13.54 -8.53 -12.02
C TRP A 192 -14.09 -9.20 -10.77
N PHE A 193 -13.47 -8.87 -9.64
CA PHE A 193 -13.87 -9.25 -8.30
C PHE A 193 -14.12 -7.98 -7.50
N THR A 194 -15.13 -7.98 -6.65
CA THR A 194 -15.42 -6.86 -5.74
C THR A 194 -15.21 -7.30 -4.31
N ALA A 195 -14.33 -6.60 -3.59
CA ALA A 195 -14.21 -6.68 -2.14
C ALA A 195 -15.16 -5.67 -1.51
N ASN A 196 -16.06 -6.13 -0.63
CA ASN A 196 -16.79 -5.25 0.28
C ASN A 196 -16.13 -5.33 1.65
N LEU A 197 -15.72 -4.17 2.17
CA LEU A 197 -14.88 -4.04 3.34
C LEU A 197 -15.68 -3.34 4.43
N THR A 198 -15.76 -3.94 5.62
CA THR A 198 -16.51 -3.34 6.73
C THR A 198 -15.75 -3.48 8.03
N THR A 199 -15.73 -2.42 8.84
CA THR A 199 -15.17 -2.44 10.20
C THR A 199 -16.30 -2.38 11.20
N THR A 200 -16.48 -3.47 11.94
CA THR A 200 -17.62 -3.67 12.86
C THR A 200 -17.27 -3.34 14.30
N SER A 201 -16.00 -3.47 14.69
CA SER A 201 -15.51 -2.95 15.96
C SER A 201 -14.16 -2.26 15.82
N VAL A 202 -14.04 -1.12 16.51
CA VAL A 202 -12.79 -0.38 16.65
C VAL A 202 -12.42 -0.28 18.13
N PRO A 203 -11.14 -0.43 18.48
CA PRO A 203 -10.66 -0.14 19.82
C PRO A 203 -11.06 1.29 20.24
N PRO A 204 -11.32 1.53 21.53
CA PRO A 204 -11.48 2.89 22.07
C PRO A 204 -10.10 3.57 22.14
N ASP A 205 -9.50 3.81 20.97
CA ASP A 205 -8.28 4.59 20.82
C ASP A 205 -8.60 6.02 20.37
N LYS A 206 -7.57 6.86 20.23
CA LYS A 206 -7.74 8.25 19.78
C LYS A 206 -8.32 8.39 18.35
N TYR A 207 -8.39 7.29 17.60
CA TYR A 207 -8.85 7.19 16.23
C TYR A 207 -10.20 6.47 16.09
N ALA A 208 -10.86 6.12 17.21
CA ALA A 208 -12.10 5.36 17.19
C ALA A 208 -13.21 6.01 16.34
N ALA A 209 -13.24 7.34 16.29
CA ALA A 209 -14.20 8.10 15.48
C ALA A 209 -14.06 7.88 13.96
N GLU A 210 -12.88 7.43 13.50
CA GLU A 210 -12.58 7.25 12.08
C GLU A 210 -12.87 5.83 11.59
N LYS A 211 -13.28 4.92 12.48
CA LYS A 211 -13.66 3.53 12.15
C LYS A 211 -12.69 2.80 11.22
N ARG A 212 -11.38 3.05 11.35
CA ARG A 212 -10.36 2.46 10.48
C ARG A 212 -10.37 0.94 10.56
N GLY A 213 -10.42 0.28 9.41
CA GLY A 213 -10.16 -1.14 9.19
C GLY A 213 -8.91 -1.32 8.34
N PHE A 214 -8.17 -2.39 8.60
CA PHE A 214 -6.91 -2.70 7.95
C PHE A 214 -7.01 -4.10 7.35
N PHE A 215 -6.63 -4.24 6.09
CA PHE A 215 -6.80 -5.44 5.31
C PHE A 215 -5.54 -5.75 4.51
N THR A 216 -5.34 -7.03 4.22
CA THR A 216 -4.39 -7.48 3.22
C THR A 216 -5.10 -8.10 2.03
N PHE A 217 -4.50 -7.99 0.85
CA PHE A 217 -4.93 -8.73 -0.33
C PHE A 217 -3.75 -9.36 -1.06
N LYS A 218 -4.03 -10.46 -1.78
CA LYS A 218 -3.11 -11.07 -2.73
C LYS A 218 -3.88 -11.86 -3.78
N LEU A 219 -3.34 -11.92 -4.99
CA LEU A 219 -3.87 -12.80 -6.03
C LEU A 219 -3.38 -14.24 -5.78
N ILE A 220 -4.30 -15.19 -5.73
CA ILE A 220 -4.02 -16.63 -5.73
C ILE A 220 -4.35 -17.14 -7.12
N THR A 221 -3.39 -17.81 -7.75
CA THR A 221 -3.55 -18.46 -9.04
C THR A 221 -3.45 -19.97 -8.82
N THR A 222 -4.43 -20.73 -9.31
CA THR A 222 -4.43 -22.19 -9.21
C THR A 222 -4.60 -22.81 -10.58
N ALA A 223 -3.66 -23.65 -11.00
CA ALA A 223 -3.79 -24.46 -12.22
C ALA A 223 -4.19 -25.90 -11.84
N VAL A 224 -5.32 -26.37 -12.39
CA VAL A 224 -5.89 -27.69 -12.16
C VAL A 224 -5.81 -28.48 -13.47
N PRO A 225 -4.86 -29.41 -13.62
CA PRO A 225 -4.77 -30.24 -14.83
C PRO A 225 -5.85 -31.35 -14.80
N PRO A 226 -6.09 -32.03 -15.92
CA PRO A 226 -7.09 -33.12 -16.00
C PRO A 226 -6.76 -34.30 -15.10
N THR A 227 -5.46 -34.57 -14.96
CA THR A 227 -4.88 -35.58 -14.09
C THR A 227 -3.82 -34.84 -13.28
N GLY A 228 -4.02 -34.68 -11.98
CA GLY A 228 -3.40 -33.57 -11.25
C GLY A 228 -3.18 -33.75 -9.77
N VAL A 229 -2.15 -33.09 -9.25
CA VAL A 229 -2.30 -32.25 -8.07
C VAL A 229 -2.33 -30.82 -8.60
N PRO A 230 -3.30 -30.00 -8.18
CA PRO A 230 -3.32 -28.60 -8.51
C PRO A 230 -2.03 -27.89 -8.14
N ALA A 231 -1.56 -27.00 -9.00
CA ALA A 231 -0.51 -26.04 -8.67
C ALA A 231 -1.15 -24.79 -8.11
N THR A 232 -0.74 -24.33 -6.93
CA THR A 232 -1.20 -23.04 -6.38
C THR A 232 -0.02 -22.11 -6.21
N GLN A 233 -0.22 -20.87 -6.64
CA GLN A 233 0.75 -19.80 -6.52
C GLN A 233 0.11 -18.61 -5.82
N HIS A 234 0.89 -17.96 -4.95
CA HIS A 234 0.49 -16.75 -4.25
C HIS A 234 1.28 -15.56 -4.79
N GLY A 235 0.57 -14.52 -5.21
CA GLY A 235 1.16 -13.22 -5.49
C GLY A 235 1.59 -12.50 -4.19
N PRO A 236 2.29 -11.37 -4.32
CA PRO A 236 2.67 -10.54 -3.19
C PRO A 236 1.45 -10.02 -2.44
N THR A 237 1.62 -9.90 -1.14
CA THR A 237 0.63 -9.31 -0.23
C THR A 237 0.75 -7.80 -0.25
N GLU A 238 -0.39 -7.11 -0.32
CA GLU A 238 -0.46 -5.66 -0.19
C GLU A 238 -1.48 -5.25 0.86
N LYS A 239 -1.35 -4.03 1.37
CA LYS A 239 -2.11 -3.51 2.52
C LYS A 239 -3.07 -2.40 2.10
N ILE A 240 -4.26 -2.44 2.67
CA ILE A 240 -5.35 -1.50 2.40
C ILE A 240 -5.97 -1.10 3.72
N ARG A 241 -6.19 0.19 3.88
CA ARG A 241 -7.04 0.73 4.95
C ARG A 241 -8.35 1.17 4.34
N CYS A 242 -9.46 0.83 4.98
CA CYS A 242 -10.75 1.47 4.73
C CYS A 242 -11.28 2.12 5.99
N ASP A 243 -11.90 3.27 5.90
CA ASP A 243 -12.27 4.06 7.07
C ASP A 243 -13.50 4.96 6.84
N GLU A 244 -14.00 5.55 7.92
CA GLU A 244 -15.10 6.49 7.89
C GLU A 244 -14.77 7.74 8.72
N ALA A 245 -14.32 8.80 8.05
CA ALA A 245 -14.06 10.09 8.70
C ALA A 245 -14.83 11.24 8.02
N ASP A 246 -15.31 12.20 8.82
CA ASP A 246 -16.20 13.28 8.38
C ASP A 246 -15.49 14.46 7.69
N TYR A 247 -14.15 14.40 7.59
CA TYR A 247 -13.31 15.50 7.14
C TYR A 247 -12.44 15.15 5.91
N VAL A 248 -12.66 13.98 5.34
CA VAL A 248 -12.06 13.48 4.10
C VAL A 248 -13.14 13.15 3.07
N SER A 249 -12.73 12.92 1.83
CA SER A 249 -13.61 12.63 0.69
C SER A 249 -12.95 11.62 -0.25
N GLY A 250 -13.61 11.30 -1.36
CA GLY A 250 -13.13 10.30 -2.33
C GLY A 250 -13.52 8.88 -1.94
N SER A 251 -12.74 7.90 -2.38
CA SER A 251 -12.89 6.52 -1.89
C SER A 251 -12.65 6.46 -0.38
N LYS A 252 -13.40 5.59 0.31
CA LYS A 252 -13.16 5.30 1.72
C LYS A 252 -12.01 4.31 1.95
N CYS A 253 -11.42 3.80 0.87
CA CYS A 253 -10.32 2.85 0.93
C CYS A 253 -9.06 3.41 0.27
N VAL A 254 -7.90 3.17 0.88
CA VAL A 254 -6.58 3.62 0.43
C VAL A 254 -5.55 2.52 0.56
N PHE A 255 -4.59 2.47 -0.36
CA PHE A 255 -3.43 1.58 -0.25
C PHE A 255 -2.41 2.15 0.74
N GLU A 256 -2.12 1.42 1.82
CA GLU A 256 -1.32 1.92 2.96
C GLU A 256 0.18 2.00 2.71
N ASN A 257 0.65 1.24 1.71
CA ASN A 257 2.05 1.29 1.32
C ASN A 257 2.36 2.55 0.50
N VAL A 258 1.35 3.31 0.08
CA VAL A 258 1.53 4.62 -0.56
C VAL A 258 1.55 5.72 0.49
N ILE A 259 2.70 6.36 0.66
CA ILE A 259 2.80 7.62 1.40
C ILE A 259 2.49 8.75 0.43
N SER A 260 1.46 9.51 0.78
CA SER A 260 1.00 10.67 0.04
C SER A 260 2.06 11.77 -0.02
N SER A 261 2.12 12.50 -1.13
CA SER A 261 2.92 13.71 -1.22
C SER A 261 2.21 14.83 -1.96
N LEU A 262 2.26 16.04 -1.39
CA LEU A 262 1.79 17.25 -2.02
C LEU A 262 2.93 17.87 -2.82
N SER A 263 2.73 18.07 -4.13
CA SER A 263 3.70 18.73 -5.00
C SER A 263 3.25 20.16 -5.30
N LEU A 264 4.11 21.14 -4.97
CA LEU A 264 3.92 22.56 -5.26
C LEU A 264 5.08 23.05 -6.15
N ASP A 265 4.77 23.91 -7.10
CA ASP A 265 5.75 24.53 -7.99
C ASP A 265 6.23 25.87 -7.40
N ALA A 266 7.54 26.03 -7.24
CA ALA A 266 8.13 27.26 -6.72
C ALA A 266 7.96 28.47 -7.66
N ASP A 267 7.74 28.24 -8.96
CA ASP A 267 7.62 29.28 -9.97
C ASP A 267 6.16 29.61 -10.31
N ASP A 268 5.19 28.93 -9.67
CA ASP A 268 3.77 29.21 -9.89
C ASP A 268 3.41 30.66 -9.49
N PRO A 269 2.74 31.42 -10.37
CA PRO A 269 2.44 32.84 -10.13
C PRO A 269 1.36 33.07 -9.07
N THR A 270 0.65 32.04 -8.62
CA THR A 270 -0.48 32.14 -7.69
C THR A 270 -0.12 31.74 -6.26
N TYR A 271 0.87 30.87 -6.07
CA TYR A 271 1.30 30.39 -4.74
C TYR A 271 2.83 30.26 -4.58
N GLY A 272 3.63 30.60 -5.59
CA GLY A 272 5.06 30.30 -5.63
C GLY A 272 5.88 30.90 -4.49
N GLU A 273 5.42 31.98 -3.85
CA GLU A 273 6.12 32.52 -2.67
C GLU A 273 6.03 31.59 -1.45
N SER A 274 4.90 30.92 -1.23
CA SER A 274 4.74 29.90 -0.19
C SER A 274 5.58 28.66 -0.51
N ALA A 275 5.54 28.20 -1.77
CA ALA A 275 6.36 27.06 -2.21
C ALA A 275 7.88 27.33 -2.06
N ARG A 276 8.37 28.52 -2.44
CA ARG A 276 9.76 28.94 -2.21
C ARG A 276 10.12 29.02 -0.73
N PHE A 277 9.22 29.53 0.11
CA PHE A 277 9.41 29.55 1.56
C PHE A 277 9.55 28.13 2.15
N ILE A 278 8.67 27.21 1.77
CA ILE A 278 8.74 25.81 2.20
C ILE A 278 10.07 25.18 1.73
N ARG A 279 10.47 25.42 0.48
CA ARG A 279 11.75 24.94 -0.06
C ARG A 279 12.93 25.44 0.77
N ASP A 280 12.96 26.73 1.08
CA ASP A 280 14.02 27.31 1.91
C ASP A 280 14.06 26.64 3.28
N ALA A 281 12.91 26.45 3.93
CA ALA A 281 12.82 25.73 5.21
C ALA A 281 13.37 24.30 5.11
N GLN A 282 13.04 23.57 4.05
CA GLN A 282 13.43 22.18 3.81
C GLN A 282 14.90 21.99 3.39
N VAL A 283 15.53 23.01 2.78
CA VAL A 283 16.90 22.95 2.26
C VAL A 283 17.90 23.57 3.21
N ASP A 284 17.61 24.76 3.72
CA ASP A 284 18.46 25.48 4.66
C ASP A 284 17.59 26.33 5.58
N ILE A 285 17.36 25.80 6.79
CA ILE A 285 16.52 26.46 7.79
C ILE A 285 16.98 27.88 8.12
N THR A 286 18.27 28.22 7.95
CA THR A 286 18.83 29.53 8.28
C THR A 286 18.32 30.66 7.36
N LEU A 287 17.75 30.31 6.21
CA LEU A 287 17.05 31.23 5.28
C LEU A 287 15.67 31.65 5.79
N THR A 288 15.20 31.06 6.89
CA THR A 288 13.91 31.34 7.52
C THR A 288 14.11 31.86 8.94
N LYS A 289 13.02 32.18 9.66
CA LYS A 289 13.09 32.51 11.09
C LYS A 289 12.38 31.45 11.94
N PRO A 290 12.88 31.14 13.16
CA PRO A 290 14.06 31.72 13.81
C PRO A 290 15.40 31.32 13.16
N GLY A 291 15.42 30.33 12.27
CA GLY A 291 16.59 30.01 11.45
C GLY A 291 17.77 29.44 12.23
N ILE A 292 17.49 28.61 13.22
CA ILE A 292 18.50 28.06 14.14
C ILE A 292 19.36 27.02 13.39
N ALA A 293 20.63 27.33 13.21
CA ALA A 293 21.60 26.45 12.57
C ALA A 293 21.68 25.08 13.28
N GLY A 294 21.81 24.01 12.50
CA GLY A 294 21.89 22.63 13.00
C GLY A 294 20.56 21.98 13.35
N LYS A 295 19.45 22.73 13.37
CA LYS A 295 18.10 22.16 13.48
C LYS A 295 17.50 21.89 12.10
N LYS A 296 16.49 21.01 12.04
CA LYS A 296 15.81 20.63 10.79
C LYS A 296 14.29 20.73 10.91
N VAL A 297 13.60 20.84 9.77
CA VAL A 297 12.15 20.66 9.68
C VAL A 297 11.84 19.37 8.90
N PRO A 298 10.86 18.56 9.32
CA PRO A 298 10.45 17.37 8.60
C PRO A 298 9.60 17.68 7.36
N GLY A 299 9.25 16.65 6.59
CA GLY A 299 8.31 16.71 5.47
C GLY A 299 8.94 16.85 4.09
N ARG A 300 10.26 16.96 3.98
CA ARG A 300 10.96 16.87 2.70
C ARG A 300 11.13 15.41 2.29
N TRP A 301 10.79 15.08 1.04
CA TRP A 301 11.11 13.76 0.48
C TRP A 301 12.61 13.66 0.15
N VAL A 302 13.33 12.90 0.96
CA VAL A 302 14.72 12.47 0.74
C VAL A 302 14.89 11.07 1.35
N GLN A 303 15.90 10.31 0.93
CA GLN A 303 16.19 9.02 1.53
C GLN A 303 16.45 9.18 3.04
N GLY A 304 15.66 8.48 3.87
CA GLY A 304 15.72 8.59 5.33
C GLY A 304 15.08 9.87 5.90
N GLY A 305 14.36 10.66 5.09
CA GLY A 305 13.61 11.82 5.54
C GLY A 305 12.44 11.45 6.46
N GLU A 306 12.11 12.33 7.40
CA GLU A 306 10.96 12.18 8.28
C GLU A 306 9.73 12.83 7.64
N PRO A 307 8.58 12.13 7.50
CA PRO A 307 7.35 12.73 6.98
C PRO A 307 6.73 13.70 8.00
N LEU A 308 5.83 14.56 7.52
CA LEU A 308 4.85 15.22 8.37
C LEU A 308 3.73 14.23 8.69
N ARG A 309 3.05 14.42 9.81
CA ARG A 309 1.82 13.69 10.13
C ARG A 309 0.67 14.65 10.26
N ARG A 310 -0.45 14.37 9.57
CA ARG A 310 -1.65 15.22 9.66
C ARG A 310 -2.09 15.31 11.12
N PHE A 311 -2.45 16.51 11.54
CA PHE A 311 -3.08 16.76 12.82
C PHE A 311 -4.46 17.39 12.59
N TYR A 312 -5.50 16.71 13.08
CA TYR A 312 -6.89 17.14 13.06
C TYR A 312 -7.33 17.55 14.46
N SER A 313 -7.41 18.87 14.68
CA SER A 313 -7.62 19.49 15.99
C SER A 313 -8.92 19.12 16.71
N LYS A 314 -9.92 18.57 16.01
CA LYS A 314 -11.15 18.11 16.64
C LYS A 314 -10.97 16.77 17.36
N TYR A 315 -10.00 15.95 16.95
CA TYR A 315 -9.81 14.61 17.50
C TYR A 315 -8.66 14.55 18.49
N ASP A 316 -7.58 15.31 18.26
CA ASP A 316 -6.50 15.48 19.24
C ASP A 316 -6.50 16.91 19.81
N THR A 317 -7.34 17.12 20.82
CA THR A 317 -7.41 18.40 21.55
C THR A 317 -6.19 18.69 22.41
N GLN A 318 -5.29 17.71 22.59
CA GLN A 318 -4.05 17.87 23.36
C GLN A 318 -2.93 18.47 22.53
N ASN A 319 -3.05 18.45 21.20
CA ASN A 319 -2.11 19.14 20.32
C ASN A 319 -2.55 20.58 20.05
N ASP A 320 -1.61 21.52 20.14
CA ASP A 320 -1.93 22.94 20.31
C ASP A 320 -1.82 23.72 19.00
N GLN A 321 -2.80 23.55 18.11
CA GLN A 321 -2.87 24.31 16.84
C GLN A 321 -2.86 25.82 17.08
N LYS A 322 -3.57 26.25 18.13
CA LYS A 322 -3.69 27.67 18.48
C LYS A 322 -2.35 28.21 18.95
N GLY A 323 -1.67 27.50 19.85
CA GLY A 323 -0.33 27.84 20.32
C GLY A 323 0.71 27.83 19.22
N SER A 324 0.59 26.94 18.22
CA SER A 324 1.44 26.98 17.02
C SER A 324 1.30 28.32 16.31
N ARG A 325 0.06 28.69 15.95
CA ARG A 325 -0.24 29.96 15.26
C ARG A 325 0.16 31.18 16.08
N ASP A 326 -0.05 31.14 17.39
CA ASP A 326 0.33 32.25 18.30
C ASP A 326 1.85 32.38 18.44
N LYS A 327 2.58 31.26 18.45
CA LYS A 327 4.04 31.26 18.43
C LYS A 327 4.58 31.79 17.10
N VAL A 328 4.03 31.35 15.97
CA VAL A 328 4.41 31.83 14.63
C VAL A 328 4.20 33.33 14.48
N ARG A 329 3.02 33.86 14.87
CA ARG A 329 2.75 35.31 14.84
C ARG A 329 3.75 36.09 15.68
N ARG A 330 4.07 35.61 16.89
CA ARG A 330 5.08 36.25 17.75
C ARG A 330 6.45 36.26 17.08
N THR A 331 6.86 35.16 16.45
CA THR A 331 8.13 35.08 15.73
C THR A 331 8.17 36.09 14.58
N CYS A 332 7.11 36.21 13.77
CA CYS A 332 7.05 37.24 12.74
C CYS A 332 7.16 38.66 13.32
N GLN A 333 6.47 38.95 14.43
CA GLN A 333 6.57 40.25 15.11
C GLN A 333 7.98 40.56 15.62
N ILE A 334 8.71 39.56 16.13
CA ILE A 334 10.08 39.72 16.64
C ILE A 334 11.05 40.09 15.51
N TYR A 335 10.93 39.45 14.35
CA TYR A 335 11.92 39.58 13.27
C TYR A 335 11.56 40.61 12.20
N TRP A 336 10.27 40.96 12.04
CA TRP A 336 9.79 41.91 11.03
C TRP A 336 8.96 43.07 11.59
N GLY A 337 8.76 43.15 12.91
CA GLY A 337 7.94 44.20 13.53
C GLY A 337 6.44 43.87 13.54
N VAL A 338 5.66 44.66 14.28
CA VAL A 338 4.20 44.44 14.42
C VAL A 338 3.42 44.73 13.14
N ASP A 339 4.04 45.46 12.20
CA ASP A 339 3.53 45.89 10.91
C ASP A 339 3.91 44.94 9.76
N TYR A 340 4.46 43.75 10.05
CA TYR A 340 4.86 42.74 9.06
C TYR A 340 3.77 42.35 8.04
N THR A 341 2.51 42.67 8.32
CA THR A 341 1.34 42.36 7.49
C THR A 341 1.22 43.23 6.25
N ILE A 342 2.07 44.25 6.10
CA ILE A 342 2.14 45.11 4.92
C ILE A 342 3.63 45.27 4.58
N ASN A 343 4.01 45.13 3.30
CA ASN A 343 5.39 45.42 2.90
C ASN A 343 5.60 46.90 2.53
N GLU A 344 6.83 47.26 2.17
CA GLU A 344 7.21 48.64 1.78
C GLU A 344 6.44 49.20 0.57
N HIS A 345 5.79 48.34 -0.23
CA HIS A 345 4.98 48.73 -1.38
C HIS A 345 3.48 48.79 -1.08
N GLY A 346 3.06 48.56 0.18
CA GLY A 346 1.66 48.55 0.57
C GLY A 346 0.93 47.23 0.26
N GLU A 347 1.65 46.18 -0.11
CA GLU A 347 1.07 44.87 -0.40
C GLU A 347 0.79 44.08 0.88
N LEU A 348 -0.34 43.39 0.93
CA LEU A 348 -0.73 42.57 2.07
C LEU A 348 0.17 41.33 2.20
N ARG A 349 0.58 41.06 3.44
CA ARG A 349 1.43 39.95 3.83
C ARG A 349 0.79 39.13 4.94
N GLN A 350 1.09 37.84 4.96
CA GLN A 350 0.72 36.92 6.02
C GLN A 350 1.95 36.14 6.49
N CYS A 351 2.02 35.87 7.80
CA CYS A 351 3.08 35.05 8.37
C CYS A 351 2.78 33.57 8.06
N ASP A 352 3.48 33.01 7.07
CA ASP A 352 3.41 31.59 6.73
C ASP A 352 4.29 30.77 7.67
N GLU A 353 3.98 29.48 7.81
CA GLU A 353 4.62 28.55 8.73
C GLU A 353 4.91 27.20 8.10
N TYR A 354 6.07 26.63 8.44
CA TYR A 354 6.39 25.25 8.09
C TYR A 354 7.21 24.58 9.21
N PRO A 355 6.85 23.36 9.69
CA PRO A 355 5.68 22.55 9.30
C PRO A 355 4.33 23.24 9.57
N PHE A 356 3.30 22.84 8.82
CA PHE A 356 1.97 23.45 8.91
C PHE A 356 1.35 23.28 10.30
N ALA A 357 0.54 24.24 10.78
CA ALA A 357 -0.15 24.09 12.07
C ALA A 357 -1.05 22.85 12.17
N SER A 358 -1.56 22.34 11.05
CA SER A 358 -2.33 21.09 10.99
C SER A 358 -1.44 19.85 10.84
N THR A 359 -0.23 19.88 11.40
CA THR A 359 0.65 18.71 11.53
C THR A 359 1.05 18.47 12.98
N TYR A 360 1.45 17.25 13.32
CA TYR A 360 1.98 16.94 14.64
C TYR A 360 3.34 17.60 14.89
N GLU A 361 4.09 17.90 13.84
CA GLU A 361 5.40 18.52 13.87
C GLU A 361 5.35 20.06 13.90
N ASN A 362 4.16 20.63 14.15
CA ASN A 362 3.94 22.08 14.17
C ASN A 362 4.79 22.84 15.21
N ALA A 363 4.81 24.17 15.11
CA ALA A 363 5.65 25.04 15.92
C ALA A 363 5.43 24.93 17.44
N ALA A 364 4.24 24.53 17.90
CA ALA A 364 3.96 24.35 19.33
C ALA A 364 4.77 23.19 19.94
N ARG A 365 5.15 22.19 19.14
CA ARG A 365 5.93 21.02 19.57
C ARG A 365 7.43 21.24 19.55
N VAL A 366 7.89 22.36 18.99
CA VAL A 366 9.31 22.72 18.98
C VAL A 366 9.67 23.48 20.25
N ASN A 367 10.70 23.03 20.96
CA ASN A 367 11.32 23.77 22.07
C ASN A 367 12.83 23.98 21.81
N GLU A 368 13.51 24.69 22.71
CA GLU A 368 14.93 25.03 22.56
C GLU A 368 15.83 23.79 22.51
N ASP A 369 15.47 22.74 23.24
CA ASP A 369 16.24 21.49 23.32
C ASP A 369 15.96 20.52 22.17
N SER A 370 14.91 20.76 21.36
CA SER A 370 14.55 19.88 20.25
C SER A 370 15.54 19.99 19.09
N ALA A 371 15.89 18.85 18.49
CA ALA A 371 16.60 18.81 17.21
C ALA A 371 15.75 19.31 16.02
N LEU A 372 14.43 19.39 16.21
CA LEU A 372 13.49 19.94 15.24
C LEU A 372 13.37 21.45 15.41
N SER A 373 13.13 22.14 14.30
CA SER A 373 12.78 23.56 14.25
C SER A 373 11.39 23.75 13.64
N TYR A 374 11.02 25.02 13.49
CA TYR A 374 9.97 25.50 12.61
C TYR A 374 10.53 26.71 11.84
N ALA A 375 9.87 27.03 10.75
CA ALA A 375 10.18 28.15 9.88
C ALA A 375 8.98 29.08 9.82
N VAL A 376 9.26 30.38 9.76
CA VAL A 376 8.27 31.44 9.50
C VAL A 376 8.83 32.46 8.52
N ARG A 377 7.92 33.06 7.74
CA ARG A 377 8.22 34.19 6.85
C ARG A 377 6.94 34.96 6.52
N PRO A 378 6.95 36.31 6.58
CA PRO A 378 5.90 37.11 5.96
C PRO A 378 5.98 36.98 4.43
N ILE A 379 4.94 36.43 3.81
CA ILE A 379 4.82 36.27 2.35
C ILE A 379 3.56 36.96 1.84
N ASN A 380 3.42 37.14 0.53
CA ASN A 380 2.21 37.67 -0.09
C ASN A 380 0.96 36.92 0.40
N ALA A 381 -0.04 37.68 0.87
CA ALA A 381 -1.25 37.12 1.46
C ALA A 381 -2.02 36.21 0.49
N LEU A 382 -2.13 36.59 -0.78
CA LEU A 382 -2.83 35.79 -1.79
C LEU A 382 -2.11 34.47 -2.06
N HIS A 383 -0.76 34.49 -2.10
CA HIS A 383 0.03 33.28 -2.28
C HIS A 383 -0.15 32.32 -1.10
N ASN A 384 -0.13 32.84 0.12
CA ASN A 384 -0.34 32.06 1.33
C ASN A 384 -1.74 31.43 1.36
N GLU A 385 -2.77 32.23 1.09
CA GLU A 385 -4.17 31.76 1.07
C GLU A 385 -4.40 30.70 0.01
N THR A 386 -3.85 30.89 -1.19
CA THR A 386 -3.95 29.92 -2.29
C THR A 386 -3.26 28.61 -1.95
N ALA A 387 -2.02 28.67 -1.44
CA ALA A 387 -1.30 27.48 -0.99
C ALA A 387 -2.06 26.73 0.11
N GLY A 388 -2.61 27.47 1.09
CA GLY A 388 -3.41 26.90 2.17
C GLY A 388 -4.70 26.23 1.68
N GLN A 389 -5.38 26.81 0.68
CA GLN A 389 -6.56 26.20 0.04
C GLN A 389 -6.21 24.91 -0.70
N ILE A 390 -5.10 24.92 -1.46
CA ILE A 390 -4.59 23.73 -2.17
C ILE A 390 -4.28 22.61 -1.17
N TYR A 391 -3.51 22.92 -0.13
CA TYR A 391 -3.15 21.97 0.92
C TYR A 391 -4.38 21.40 1.64
N GLY A 392 -5.34 22.26 2.02
CA GLY A 392 -6.58 21.83 2.66
C GLY A 392 -7.43 20.91 1.77
N ALA A 393 -7.59 21.29 0.50
CA ALA A 393 -8.31 20.46 -0.48
C ALA A 393 -7.62 19.11 -0.71
N TRP A 394 -6.29 19.11 -0.79
CA TRP A 394 -5.49 17.90 -0.94
C TRP A 394 -5.62 16.95 0.24
N LEU A 395 -5.49 17.43 1.48
CA LEU A 395 -5.67 16.60 2.68
C LEU A 395 -7.02 15.86 2.68
N THR A 396 -8.07 16.53 2.21
CA THR A 396 -9.42 15.96 2.10
C THR A 396 -9.58 15.02 0.91
N ARG A 397 -8.98 15.34 -0.25
CA ARG A 397 -9.14 14.59 -1.50
C ARG A 397 -8.23 13.38 -1.65
N ASP A 398 -7.05 13.41 -1.02
CA ASP A 398 -6.10 12.29 -0.96
C ASP A 398 -6.30 11.43 0.31
N HIS A 399 -7.42 11.69 1.01
CA HIS A 399 -7.92 10.91 2.14
C HIS A 399 -6.86 10.72 3.24
N ILE A 400 -6.22 11.83 3.62
CA ILE A 400 -5.19 11.84 4.67
C ILE A 400 -5.90 11.88 6.02
N LEU A 401 -5.84 10.86 6.85
CA LEU A 401 -6.41 10.92 8.21
C LEU A 401 -5.44 11.48 9.25
N ASP A 402 -5.92 11.76 10.45
CA ASP A 402 -5.07 12.18 11.58
C ASP A 402 -3.95 11.16 11.83
N GLY A 403 -2.71 11.63 11.95
CA GLY A 403 -1.54 10.79 12.11
C GLY A 403 -1.01 10.17 10.80
N ASP A 404 -1.74 10.25 9.69
CA ASP A 404 -1.24 9.73 8.41
C ASP A 404 0.01 10.51 7.98
N PRO A 405 1.07 9.80 7.55
CA PRO A 405 2.29 10.43 7.11
C PRO A 405 2.15 11.01 5.69
N PHE A 406 2.84 12.11 5.44
CA PHE A 406 2.98 12.67 4.10
C PHE A 406 4.23 13.52 3.92
N TYR A 407 4.58 13.78 2.67
CA TYR A 407 5.65 14.69 2.27
C TYR A 407 5.12 15.92 1.51
N VAL A 408 5.91 16.98 1.50
CA VAL A 408 5.73 18.14 0.64
C VAL A 408 6.94 18.23 -0.28
N ILE A 409 6.69 18.20 -1.58
CA ILE A 409 7.70 18.26 -2.63
C ILE A 409 7.57 19.61 -3.31
N ILE A 410 8.67 20.36 -3.32
CA ILE A 410 8.75 21.60 -4.08
C ILE A 410 9.49 21.35 -5.38
N ARG A 411 8.85 21.65 -6.51
CA ARG A 411 9.44 21.59 -7.84
C ARG A 411 10.12 22.90 -8.22
#